data_AF-A0A953MZ41-F1
#
_entry.id   AF-A0A953MZ41-F1
#
_cell.length_a   1.000
_cell.length_b   1.000
_cell.length_c   1.000
_cell.angle_alpha   90.00
_cell.angle_beta   90.00
_cell.angle_gamma   90.00
#
_symmetry.space_group_name_H-M   'P 1'
#
loop_
_entity.id
_entity.type
_entity.pdbx_description
1 polymer ?
#
loop_
_entity_poly.entity_id
_entity_poly.type
_entity_poly.pdbx_seq_one_letter_code
_entity_poly.pdbx_strand_id
1 'polypeptide(L)'
;MLLLLGTQLYGQTGLLNTEYFWDADPGEGNGTALVAVDGSYGQALEHVLATTSTLPDPGEHTFSIRALDEDGNWGPVFSTLIQVLPSAVSFPDIHVNQGEYFWDSDPGEGSGSTLFALDGLYDDALEAVGVDINQLPAPGMHVLSMRMLDVNNNWGAPFSILVEVLAGSVSFPDIHVSAAEYWFDSDPGEGAGMPMLASDGSFDGALEAIKGGAIPPVEEGINVLWMRAQDDDGGWGPPFGVVVNVDTTITGTVQVPDLAHSSAVIVAPNPTTSDAGFWIEQQGEVQRIQVKVVDSHGRLVLEQDFGAQPRVDVALEGLAPGLYPVGVYRGGTVTWHSIVVR
;
A
#
# COMPACT_ATOMS: atom_id res chain seq x y z
N MET A 1 50.91 6.29 52.83
CA MET A 1 50.17 7.53 52.54
C MET A 1 49.85 7.53 51.06
N LEU A 2 48.58 7.76 50.76
CA LEU A 2 47.88 7.79 49.46
C LEU A 2 48.73 8.35 48.30
N LEU A 3 48.63 7.77 47.09
CA LEU A 3 47.94 8.37 45.92
C LEU A 3 48.22 7.58 44.63
N LEU A 4 47.19 7.00 44.02
CA LEU A 4 47.10 6.97 42.56
C LEU A 4 45.64 7.24 42.17
N LEU A 5 45.42 8.42 41.58
CA LEU A 5 44.20 8.82 40.90
C LEU A 5 44.12 8.15 39.53
N GLY A 6 42.90 7.95 39.03
CA GLY A 6 42.64 8.08 37.59
C GLY A 6 41.70 7.04 37.00
N THR A 7 40.40 7.28 37.18
CA THR A 7 39.31 7.00 36.22
C THR A 7 39.54 5.89 35.18
N GLN A 8 39.02 4.68 35.44
CA GLN A 8 38.57 3.83 34.34
C GLN A 8 37.17 4.35 33.97
N LEU A 9 37.11 5.12 32.88
CA LEU A 9 35.87 5.29 32.13
C LEU A 9 35.39 3.87 31.79
N TYR A 10 34.17 3.52 32.19
CA TYR A 10 33.48 2.40 31.56
C TYR A 10 33.22 2.84 30.12
N GLY A 11 34.20 2.59 29.25
CA GLY A 11 33.99 2.62 27.81
C GLY A 11 32.87 1.63 27.52
N GLN A 12 31.86 2.09 26.79
CA GLN A 12 30.96 1.23 26.05
C GLN A 12 31.84 0.22 25.31
N THR A 13 31.84 -1.05 25.74
CA THR A 13 32.61 -2.10 25.08
C THR A 13 32.03 -2.25 23.68
N GLY A 14 32.69 -1.66 22.69
CA GLY A 14 32.35 -1.88 21.29
C GLY A 14 32.50 -3.37 20.99
N LEU A 15 31.59 -3.91 20.20
CA LEU A 15 31.74 -5.24 19.63
C LEU A 15 32.59 -5.11 18.36
N LEU A 16 33.66 -5.89 18.27
CA LEU A 16 34.58 -5.89 17.13
C LEU A 16 34.01 -6.69 15.96
N ASN A 17 33.35 -7.81 16.24
CA ASN A 17 32.77 -8.67 15.23
C ASN A 17 31.60 -9.49 15.80
N THR A 18 30.71 -9.99 14.94
CA THR A 18 29.66 -10.93 15.32
C THR A 18 29.58 -12.05 14.30
N GLU A 19 29.29 -13.26 14.76
CA GLU A 19 29.08 -14.41 13.87
C GLU A 19 27.86 -15.22 14.31
N TYR A 20 27.19 -15.80 13.32
CA TYR A 20 26.05 -16.69 13.52
C TYR A 20 26.27 -18.05 12.83
N PHE A 21 25.58 -19.07 13.30
CA PHE A 21 25.61 -20.41 12.73
C PHE A 21 24.30 -21.17 13.00
N TRP A 22 24.02 -22.15 12.15
CA TRP A 22 22.89 -23.05 12.26
C TRP A 22 23.33 -24.39 12.84
N ASP A 23 22.58 -24.85 13.84
CA ASP A 23 22.73 -26.14 14.50
C ASP A 23 24.09 -26.35 15.19
N ALA A 24 25.08 -26.88 14.50
CA ALA A 24 26.38 -27.20 15.11
C ALA A 24 27.30 -25.98 15.19
N ASP A 25 27.91 -25.73 16.36
CA ASP A 25 28.91 -24.67 16.54
C ASP A 25 30.20 -24.99 15.75
N PRO A 26 30.59 -24.16 14.75
CA PRO A 26 31.80 -24.38 13.96
C PRO A 26 33.08 -23.97 14.71
N GLY A 27 32.97 -23.46 15.94
CA GLY A 27 34.08 -22.93 16.72
C GLY A 27 34.38 -21.46 16.39
N GLU A 28 34.99 -20.78 17.35
CA GLU A 28 35.26 -19.33 17.34
C GLU A 28 35.93 -18.84 16.05
N GLY A 29 35.30 -17.88 15.36
CA GLY A 29 35.81 -17.27 14.13
C GLY A 29 35.55 -18.07 12.85
N ASN A 30 34.82 -19.19 12.94
CA ASN A 30 34.44 -20.02 11.79
C ASN A 30 32.93 -19.94 11.47
N GLY A 31 32.19 -19.07 12.16
CA GLY A 31 30.79 -18.80 11.87
C GLY A 31 30.59 -17.90 10.66
N THR A 32 29.34 -17.71 10.27
CA THR A 32 28.99 -16.73 9.23
C THR A 32 29.02 -15.34 9.83
N ALA A 33 29.81 -14.43 9.27
CA ALA A 33 29.89 -13.06 9.75
C ALA A 33 28.51 -12.37 9.65
N LEU A 34 28.06 -11.79 10.76
CA LEU A 34 26.88 -10.94 10.79
C LEU A 34 27.33 -9.48 10.62
N VAL A 35 26.62 -8.71 9.81
CA VAL A 35 26.93 -7.29 9.54
C VAL A 35 25.86 -6.44 10.23
N ALA A 36 26.28 -5.51 11.09
CA ALA A 36 25.38 -4.49 11.64
C ALA A 36 24.85 -3.60 10.52
N VAL A 37 23.54 -3.40 10.45
CA VAL A 37 22.87 -2.67 9.36
C VAL A 37 23.28 -1.19 9.34
N ASP A 38 23.57 -0.60 10.49
CA ASP A 38 24.05 0.78 10.65
C ASP A 38 25.58 0.87 10.86
N GLY A 39 26.29 -0.26 10.77
CA GLY A 39 27.74 -0.36 10.99
C GLY A 39 28.18 -0.30 12.46
N SER A 40 27.26 -0.33 13.44
CA SER A 40 27.57 -0.32 14.87
C SER A 40 26.72 -1.32 15.64
N TYR A 41 27.33 -2.14 16.49
CA TYR A 41 26.59 -3.08 17.34
C TYR A 41 26.11 -2.42 18.63
N GLY A 42 25.21 -1.45 18.51
CA GLY A 42 24.83 -0.54 19.60
C GLY A 42 23.45 -0.81 20.20
N GLN A 43 22.62 -1.65 19.57
CA GLN A 43 21.23 -1.85 19.96
C GLN A 43 20.98 -3.26 20.51
N ALA A 44 20.03 -3.37 21.45
CA ALA A 44 19.65 -4.65 22.06
C ALA A 44 19.01 -5.65 21.07
N LEU A 45 18.59 -5.17 19.89
CA LEU A 45 18.03 -5.96 18.82
C LEU A 45 18.60 -5.46 17.49
N GLU A 46 19.75 -6.00 17.09
CA GLU A 46 20.27 -5.81 15.74
C GLU A 46 19.41 -6.61 14.75
N HIS A 47 18.98 -5.97 13.67
CA HIS A 47 18.13 -6.60 12.67
C HIS A 47 18.97 -7.59 11.83
N VAL A 48 18.83 -8.88 12.07
CA VAL A 48 19.48 -9.91 11.24
C VAL A 48 18.80 -9.91 9.87
N LEU A 49 19.44 -9.32 8.86
CA LEU A 49 19.08 -9.57 7.47
C LEU A 49 19.64 -10.94 7.08
N ALA A 50 18.90 -12.00 7.39
CA ALA A 50 19.11 -13.28 6.73
C ALA A 50 18.69 -13.11 5.27
N THR A 51 19.66 -12.87 4.38
CA THR A 51 19.45 -13.10 2.95
C THR A 51 19.05 -14.57 2.78
N THR A 52 17.94 -14.83 2.08
CA THR A 52 17.34 -16.15 1.88
C THR A 52 18.28 -17.22 1.30
N SER A 53 19.49 -16.85 0.86
CA SER A 53 20.53 -17.76 0.38
C SER A 53 21.28 -18.54 1.47
N THR A 54 21.07 -18.26 2.77
CA THR A 54 21.78 -18.92 3.89
C THR A 54 20.85 -19.61 4.90
N LEU A 55 19.57 -19.77 4.58
CA LEU A 55 18.65 -20.57 5.40
C LEU A 55 18.91 -22.07 5.17
N PRO A 56 18.87 -22.89 6.23
CA PRO A 56 18.89 -24.34 6.09
C PRO A 56 17.60 -24.85 5.42
N ASP A 57 17.56 -26.13 5.08
CA ASP A 57 16.35 -26.78 4.54
C ASP A 57 15.16 -26.63 5.51
N PRO A 58 13.91 -26.83 5.05
CA PRO A 58 12.74 -26.75 5.92
C PRO A 58 12.81 -27.73 7.11
N GLY A 59 12.58 -27.22 8.32
CA GLY A 59 12.74 -27.98 9.56
C GLY A 59 12.87 -27.10 10.79
N GLU A 60 12.98 -27.73 11.96
CA GLU A 60 13.38 -27.05 13.19
C GLU A 60 14.90 -26.96 13.24
N HIS A 61 15.43 -25.73 13.40
CA HIS A 61 16.85 -25.45 13.45
C HIS A 61 17.19 -24.60 14.66
N THR A 62 18.40 -24.77 15.19
CA THR A 62 18.93 -23.91 16.23
C THR A 62 19.73 -22.77 15.60
N PHE A 63 19.25 -21.54 15.72
CA PHE A 63 19.99 -20.35 15.33
C PHE A 63 20.85 -19.89 16.51
N SER A 64 22.15 -19.77 16.30
CA SER A 64 23.10 -19.34 17.33
C SER A 64 23.91 -18.13 16.89
N ILE A 65 24.21 -17.23 17.82
CA ILE A 65 25.02 -16.03 17.62
C ILE A 65 26.05 -15.87 18.75
N ARG A 66 27.26 -15.40 18.43
CA ARG A 66 28.24 -14.90 19.41
C ARG A 66 28.95 -13.66 18.88
N ALA A 67 29.45 -12.86 19.81
CA ALA A 67 30.13 -11.61 19.52
C ALA A 67 31.58 -11.63 20.03
N LEU A 68 32.47 -10.96 19.31
CA LEU A 68 33.86 -10.73 19.67
C LEU A 68 33.99 -9.31 20.22
N ASP A 69 34.54 -9.14 21.41
CA ASP A 69 34.83 -7.83 21.97
C ASP A 69 36.11 -7.20 21.37
N GLU A 70 36.33 -5.91 21.63
CA GLU A 70 37.54 -5.20 21.19
C GLU A 70 38.84 -5.73 21.82
N ASP A 71 38.76 -6.47 22.92
CA ASP A 71 39.89 -7.13 23.57
C ASP A 71 40.23 -8.48 22.91
N GLY A 72 39.46 -8.90 21.90
CA GLY A 72 39.67 -10.13 21.14
C GLY A 72 39.12 -11.38 21.82
N ASN A 73 38.23 -11.24 22.82
CA ASN A 73 37.57 -12.36 23.49
C ASN A 73 36.18 -12.59 22.89
N TRP A 74 35.87 -13.85 22.59
CA TRP A 74 34.52 -14.25 22.23
C TRP A 74 33.62 -14.31 23.46
N GLY A 75 32.46 -13.67 23.34
CA GLY A 75 31.37 -13.74 24.31
C GLY A 75 30.62 -15.08 24.27
N PRO A 76 29.69 -15.29 25.21
CA PRO A 76 28.88 -16.50 25.25
C PRO A 76 28.02 -16.65 23.99
N VAL A 77 27.76 -17.90 23.61
CA VAL A 77 26.83 -18.23 22.53
C VAL A 77 25.39 -18.06 23.04
N PHE A 78 24.59 -17.28 22.30
CA PHE A 78 23.16 -17.17 22.48
C PHE A 78 22.45 -17.96 21.38
N SER A 79 21.49 -18.82 21.74
CA SER A 79 20.80 -19.71 20.82
C SER A 79 19.29 -19.63 20.96
N THR A 80 18.57 -19.74 19.85
CA THR A 80 17.11 -19.84 19.80
C THR A 80 16.68 -20.89 18.77
N LEU A 81 15.50 -21.48 18.95
CA LEU A 81 14.90 -22.38 17.97
C LEU A 81 14.13 -21.59 16.92
N ILE A 82 14.37 -21.89 15.65
CA ILE A 82 13.68 -21.31 14.50
C ILE A 82 13.14 -22.44 13.66
N GLN A 83 11.85 -22.37 13.34
CA GLN A 83 11.23 -23.26 12.37
C GLN A 83 11.34 -22.64 10.97
N VAL A 84 12.13 -23.26 10.10
CA VAL A 84 12.19 -22.92 8.67
C VAL A 84 11.04 -23.64 7.97
N LEU A 85 10.12 -22.87 7.41
CA LEU A 85 9.02 -23.42 6.63
C LEU A 85 9.48 -23.64 5.18
N PRO A 86 8.95 -24.65 4.47
CA PRO A 86 9.17 -24.76 3.04
C PRO A 86 8.76 -23.47 2.35
N SER A 87 9.53 -23.05 1.35
CA SER A 87 9.10 -22.01 0.41
C SER A 87 7.67 -22.33 0.02
N ALA A 88 6.76 -21.36 0.20
CA ALA A 88 5.38 -21.53 -0.17
C ALA A 88 5.36 -22.13 -1.59
N VAL A 89 4.95 -23.40 -1.70
CA VAL A 89 4.42 -23.91 -2.96
C VAL A 89 3.41 -22.85 -3.37
N SER A 90 3.53 -22.35 -4.60
CA SER A 90 2.50 -21.51 -5.19
C SER A 90 1.18 -22.13 -4.76
N PHE A 91 0.37 -21.40 -4.00
CA PHE A 91 -1.01 -21.81 -3.86
C PHE A 91 -1.47 -22.07 -5.30
N PRO A 92 -2.09 -23.23 -5.61
CA PRO A 92 -2.80 -23.30 -6.88
C PRO A 92 -3.64 -22.03 -6.89
N ASP A 93 -3.43 -21.21 -7.90
CA ASP A 93 -4.17 -19.99 -8.11
C ASP A 93 -5.64 -20.41 -8.02
N ILE A 94 -6.30 -20.15 -6.88
CA ILE A 94 -7.65 -20.67 -6.61
C ILE A 94 -8.58 -19.77 -7.40
N HIS A 95 -8.60 -20.00 -8.70
CA HIS A 95 -9.57 -19.42 -9.60
C HIS A 95 -10.72 -20.40 -9.68
N VAL A 96 -11.92 -19.87 -9.60
CA VAL A 96 -13.14 -20.62 -9.82
C VAL A 96 -13.71 -20.12 -11.14
N ASN A 97 -14.08 -21.02 -12.04
CA ASN A 97 -14.58 -20.62 -13.35
C ASN A 97 -16.00 -20.03 -13.22
N GLN A 98 -16.78 -20.56 -12.28
CA GLN A 98 -18.19 -20.21 -12.09
C GLN A 98 -18.69 -20.68 -10.72
N GLY A 99 -19.74 -20.05 -10.20
CA GLY A 99 -20.56 -20.58 -9.11
C GLY A 99 -22.02 -20.79 -9.52
N GLU A 100 -22.70 -21.72 -8.88
CA GLU A 100 -24.15 -21.84 -8.94
C GLU A 100 -24.79 -22.03 -7.56
N TYR A 101 -26.03 -21.59 -7.43
CA TYR A 101 -26.87 -21.78 -6.26
C TYR A 101 -28.22 -22.39 -6.63
N PHE A 102 -28.86 -23.03 -5.66
CA PHE A 102 -30.20 -23.59 -5.82
C PHE A 102 -30.92 -23.69 -4.47
N TRP A 103 -32.25 -23.72 -4.53
CA TRP A 103 -33.12 -23.80 -3.36
C TRP A 103 -33.67 -25.21 -3.20
N ASP A 104 -33.53 -25.75 -1.99
CA ASP A 104 -34.07 -27.01 -1.47
C ASP A 104 -33.60 -28.30 -2.16
N SER A 105 -33.73 -28.42 -3.48
CA SER A 105 -33.36 -29.62 -4.24
C SER A 105 -32.24 -29.32 -5.22
N ASP A 106 -31.21 -30.18 -5.24
CA ASP A 106 -30.10 -30.09 -6.20
C ASP A 106 -30.59 -30.40 -7.62
N PRO A 107 -30.53 -29.43 -8.56
CA PRO A 107 -30.95 -29.64 -9.94
C PRO A 107 -29.93 -30.45 -10.76
N GLY A 108 -28.77 -30.76 -10.20
CA GLY A 108 -27.63 -31.36 -10.89
C GLY A 108 -26.61 -30.32 -11.34
N GLU A 109 -25.37 -30.78 -11.51
CA GLU A 109 -24.20 -29.98 -11.84
C GLU A 109 -24.41 -29.12 -13.10
N GLY A 110 -24.22 -27.80 -12.97
CA GLY A 110 -24.37 -26.84 -14.06
C GLY A 110 -25.81 -26.52 -14.44
N SER A 111 -26.78 -26.96 -13.63
CA SER A 111 -28.22 -26.71 -13.83
C SER A 111 -28.82 -25.79 -12.76
N GLY A 112 -28.00 -25.26 -11.86
CA GLY A 112 -28.40 -24.28 -10.86
C GLY A 112 -28.48 -22.86 -11.41
N SER A 113 -28.96 -21.94 -10.57
CA SER A 113 -28.93 -20.52 -10.87
C SER A 113 -27.51 -19.99 -10.70
N THR A 114 -27.08 -19.10 -11.59
CA THR A 114 -25.71 -18.55 -11.55
C THR A 114 -25.51 -17.71 -10.29
N LEU A 115 -24.45 -18.00 -9.52
CA LEU A 115 -23.92 -17.05 -8.53
C LEU A 115 -23.26 -15.91 -9.30
N PHE A 116 -23.26 -14.70 -8.74
CA PHE A 116 -22.56 -13.56 -9.35
C PHE A 116 -21.43 -13.14 -8.41
N ALA A 117 -20.21 -13.03 -8.93
CA ALA A 117 -19.16 -12.28 -8.25
C ALA A 117 -19.49 -10.79 -8.28
N LEU A 118 -19.23 -10.10 -7.18
CA LEU A 118 -19.60 -8.68 -7.07
C LEU A 118 -18.74 -7.78 -7.96
N ASP A 119 -17.47 -8.12 -8.17
CA ASP A 119 -16.55 -7.44 -9.08
C ASP A 119 -16.58 -8.01 -10.53
N GLY A 120 -17.36 -9.07 -10.74
CA GLY A 120 -17.53 -9.75 -12.01
C GLY A 120 -16.43 -10.76 -12.35
N LEU A 121 -15.47 -11.00 -11.46
CA LEU A 121 -14.38 -11.96 -11.62
C LEU A 121 -14.40 -12.97 -10.46
N TYR A 122 -13.79 -14.14 -10.65
CA TYR A 122 -13.76 -15.21 -9.64
C TYR A 122 -12.30 -15.58 -9.35
N ASP A 123 -11.49 -14.56 -9.06
CA ASP A 123 -10.04 -14.63 -8.97
C ASP A 123 -9.50 -14.35 -7.56
N ASP A 124 -10.36 -14.02 -6.60
CA ASP A 124 -9.98 -13.81 -5.21
C ASP A 124 -10.11 -15.07 -4.33
N ALA A 125 -9.18 -15.21 -3.38
CA ALA A 125 -9.18 -16.30 -2.40
C ALA A 125 -10.40 -16.25 -1.45
N LEU A 126 -11.02 -15.09 -1.32
CA LEU A 126 -12.28 -14.87 -0.62
C LEU A 126 -13.20 -14.05 -1.53
N GLU A 127 -14.17 -14.72 -2.13
CA GLU A 127 -15.13 -14.08 -3.04
C GLU A 127 -16.32 -13.51 -2.27
N ALA A 128 -16.78 -12.32 -2.67
CA ALA A 128 -18.08 -11.80 -2.29
C ALA A 128 -19.10 -12.16 -3.39
N VAL A 129 -19.94 -13.17 -3.13
CA VAL A 129 -20.97 -13.60 -4.09
C VAL A 129 -22.37 -13.09 -3.74
N GLY A 130 -23.08 -12.64 -4.77
CA GLY A 130 -24.48 -12.24 -4.71
C GLY A 130 -25.43 -13.34 -5.20
N VAL A 131 -26.63 -13.36 -4.61
CA VAL A 131 -27.77 -14.17 -5.07
C VAL A 131 -28.81 -13.21 -5.65
N ASP A 132 -29.37 -13.55 -6.82
CA ASP A 132 -30.42 -12.74 -7.44
C ASP A 132 -31.71 -12.79 -6.60
N ILE A 133 -32.06 -11.65 -6.00
CA ILE A 133 -33.24 -11.49 -5.15
C ILE A 133 -34.56 -11.75 -5.90
N ASN A 134 -34.55 -11.68 -7.23
CA ASN A 134 -35.73 -11.97 -8.04
C ASN A 134 -36.03 -13.47 -8.16
N GLN A 135 -35.12 -14.33 -7.66
CA GLN A 135 -35.27 -15.79 -7.67
C GLN A 135 -35.46 -16.38 -6.26
N LEU A 136 -35.88 -15.57 -5.29
CA LEU A 136 -36.22 -16.07 -3.97
C LEU A 136 -37.45 -17.00 -4.00
N PRO A 137 -37.44 -18.12 -3.25
CA PRO A 137 -38.61 -18.97 -3.11
C PRO A 137 -39.71 -18.25 -2.32
N ALA A 138 -40.88 -18.88 -2.25
CA ALA A 138 -41.99 -18.35 -1.45
C ALA A 138 -41.57 -18.18 0.02
N PRO A 139 -42.24 -17.31 0.80
CA PRO A 139 -41.93 -17.18 2.22
C PRO A 139 -42.00 -18.51 2.98
N GLY A 140 -40.98 -18.79 3.78
CA GLY A 140 -40.82 -20.06 4.50
C GLY A 140 -39.36 -20.39 4.82
N MET A 141 -39.14 -21.53 5.46
CA MET A 141 -37.80 -22.07 5.67
C MET A 141 -37.34 -22.82 4.43
N HIS A 142 -36.16 -22.47 3.92
CA HIS A 142 -35.56 -23.07 2.75
C HIS A 142 -34.10 -23.44 3.02
N VAL A 143 -33.58 -24.37 2.23
CA VAL A 143 -32.15 -24.65 2.18
C VAL A 143 -31.57 -23.95 0.97
N LEU A 144 -30.67 -23.00 1.19
CA LEU A 144 -29.85 -22.42 0.14
C LEU A 144 -28.59 -23.28 0.01
N SER A 145 -28.40 -23.84 -1.17
CA SER A 145 -27.20 -24.61 -1.51
C SER A 145 -26.41 -23.87 -2.58
N MET A 146 -25.08 -23.93 -2.50
CA MET A 146 -24.15 -23.34 -3.45
C MET A 146 -22.96 -24.27 -3.71
N ARG A 147 -22.49 -24.31 -4.96
CA ARG A 147 -21.24 -24.99 -5.33
C ARG A 147 -20.50 -24.21 -6.40
N MET A 148 -19.19 -24.45 -6.47
CA MET A 148 -18.29 -23.79 -7.40
C MET A 148 -17.70 -24.79 -8.41
N LEU A 149 -17.47 -24.31 -9.62
CA LEU A 149 -16.78 -25.01 -10.70
C LEU A 149 -15.31 -24.58 -10.70
N ASP A 150 -14.40 -25.51 -10.47
CA ASP A 150 -12.96 -25.22 -10.50
C ASP A 150 -12.44 -24.95 -11.94
N VAL A 151 -11.19 -24.48 -12.04
CA VAL A 151 -10.52 -24.27 -13.35
C VAL A 151 -10.44 -25.51 -14.24
N ASN A 152 -10.55 -26.71 -13.66
CA ASN A 152 -10.49 -27.99 -14.37
C ASN A 152 -11.88 -28.48 -14.80
N ASN A 153 -12.92 -27.65 -14.63
CA ASN A 153 -14.33 -27.96 -14.87
C ASN A 153 -14.88 -29.11 -14.01
N ASN A 154 -14.38 -29.25 -12.79
CA ASN A 154 -14.98 -30.13 -11.79
C ASN A 154 -15.82 -29.32 -10.81
N TRP A 155 -17.05 -29.77 -10.57
CA TRP A 155 -17.91 -29.19 -9.56
C TRP A 155 -17.51 -29.66 -8.16
N GLY A 156 -17.44 -28.70 -7.23
CA GLY A 156 -17.31 -29.00 -5.81
C GLY A 156 -18.60 -29.56 -5.21
N ALA A 157 -18.48 -30.11 -4.00
CA ALA A 157 -19.66 -30.49 -3.23
C ALA A 157 -20.48 -29.25 -2.83
N PRO A 158 -21.82 -29.34 -2.79
CA PRO A 158 -22.65 -28.22 -2.38
C PRO A 158 -22.47 -27.90 -0.89
N PHE A 159 -22.16 -26.64 -0.62
CA PHE A 159 -22.27 -26.03 0.71
C PHE A 159 -23.71 -25.56 0.90
N SER A 160 -24.33 -25.88 2.04
CA SER A 160 -25.74 -25.58 2.27
C SER A 160 -25.97 -24.90 3.60
N ILE A 161 -26.82 -23.88 3.59
CA ILE A 161 -27.29 -23.17 4.78
C ILE A 161 -28.81 -23.13 4.80
N LEU A 162 -29.37 -22.94 5.99
CA LEU A 162 -30.81 -22.85 6.18
C LEU A 162 -31.18 -21.38 6.28
N VAL A 163 -32.11 -20.94 5.41
CA VAL A 163 -32.51 -19.54 5.23
C VAL A 163 -34.01 -19.44 5.43
N GLU A 164 -34.46 -18.48 6.24
CA GLU A 164 -35.87 -18.11 6.33
C GLU A 164 -36.15 -16.98 5.34
N VAL A 165 -37.00 -17.23 4.35
CA VAL A 165 -37.55 -16.19 3.48
C VAL A 165 -38.79 -15.63 4.17
N LEU A 166 -38.72 -14.37 4.59
CA LEU A 166 -39.82 -13.70 5.29
C LEU A 166 -40.82 -13.09 4.31
N ALA A 167 -42.10 -13.16 4.64
CA ALA A 167 -43.16 -12.50 3.86
C ALA A 167 -43.18 -11.00 4.18
N GLY A 168 -42.90 -10.16 3.18
CA GLY A 168 -43.07 -8.72 3.26
C GLY A 168 -42.08 -7.97 2.39
N SER A 169 -42.50 -6.84 1.81
CA SER A 169 -41.54 -5.83 1.38
C SER A 169 -40.89 -5.26 2.65
N VAL A 170 -39.72 -5.77 2.99
CA VAL A 170 -38.77 -4.96 3.76
C VAL A 170 -38.33 -3.86 2.80
N SER A 171 -38.95 -2.68 2.91
CA SER A 171 -38.22 -1.49 2.51
C SER A 171 -37.08 -1.40 3.50
N PHE A 172 -35.90 -1.85 3.09
CA PHE A 172 -34.71 -1.25 3.65
C PHE A 172 -34.89 0.25 3.35
N PRO A 173 -34.80 1.15 4.35
CA PRO A 173 -34.46 2.51 3.98
C PRO A 173 -33.18 2.37 3.18
N ASP A 174 -33.17 2.85 1.93
CA ASP A 174 -31.90 2.99 1.25
C ASP A 174 -31.06 3.90 2.15
N ILE A 175 -30.05 3.34 2.81
CA ILE A 175 -29.15 4.13 3.65
C ILE A 175 -28.15 4.74 2.66
N HIS A 176 -28.55 5.88 2.11
CA HIS A 176 -27.67 6.74 1.34
C HIS A 176 -27.00 7.70 2.30
N VAL A 177 -25.68 7.86 2.16
CA VAL A 177 -24.95 8.91 2.85
C VAL A 177 -25.04 10.16 1.98
N SER A 178 -25.74 11.18 2.49
CA SER A 178 -25.93 12.46 1.78
C SER A 178 -24.78 13.43 2.02
N ALA A 179 -24.13 13.33 3.19
CA ALA A 179 -22.97 14.11 3.58
C ALA A 179 -22.14 13.34 4.60
N ALA A 180 -20.87 13.71 4.74
CA ALA A 180 -20.03 13.25 5.84
C ALA A 180 -19.13 14.39 6.30
N GLU A 181 -18.71 14.34 7.56
CA GLU A 181 -17.83 15.34 8.15
C GLU A 181 -16.77 14.73 9.05
N TYR A 182 -15.66 15.44 9.21
CA TYR A 182 -14.53 15.03 10.05
C TYR A 182 -14.02 16.19 10.91
N TRP A 183 -13.39 15.86 12.04
CA TRP A 183 -12.79 16.81 12.97
C TRP A 183 -11.65 16.16 13.78
N PHE A 184 -10.82 16.97 14.41
CA PHE A 184 -9.76 16.50 15.31
C PHE A 184 -10.14 16.77 16.76
N ASP A 185 -9.99 15.74 17.59
CA ASP A 185 -10.10 15.70 19.05
C ASP A 185 -11.45 16.10 19.66
N SER A 186 -11.92 17.32 19.44
CA SER A 186 -13.15 17.86 20.01
C SER A 186 -14.28 17.93 18.98
N ASP A 187 -15.42 17.30 19.28
CA ASP A 187 -16.61 17.31 18.41
C ASP A 187 -17.21 18.72 18.30
N PRO A 188 -17.25 19.32 17.09
CA PRO A 188 -17.84 20.64 16.88
C PRO A 188 -19.37 20.64 16.90
N GLY A 189 -20.00 19.47 16.95
CA GLY A 189 -21.44 19.29 16.82
C GLY A 189 -21.88 19.02 15.37
N GLU A 190 -23.06 18.40 15.24
CA GLU A 190 -23.62 17.91 13.98
C GLU A 190 -23.68 19.00 12.89
N GLY A 191 -23.04 18.74 11.75
CA GLY A 191 -23.00 19.65 10.60
C GLY A 191 -22.05 20.84 10.75
N ALA A 192 -21.24 20.87 11.82
CA ALA A 192 -20.24 21.91 12.08
C ALA A 192 -18.79 21.42 11.88
N GLY A 193 -18.61 20.15 11.49
CA GLY A 193 -17.33 19.57 11.12
C GLY A 193 -16.86 19.99 9.73
N MET A 194 -15.67 19.54 9.37
CA MET A 194 -15.13 19.77 8.04
C MET A 194 -15.76 18.77 7.06
N PRO A 195 -16.29 19.20 5.90
CA PRO A 195 -16.97 18.29 4.99
C PRO A 195 -16.00 17.29 4.36
N MET A 196 -16.41 16.03 4.31
CA MET A 196 -15.83 15.01 3.44
C MET A 196 -16.50 15.10 2.06
N LEU A 197 -15.73 14.86 1.00
CA LEU A 197 -16.23 14.88 -0.37
C LEU A 197 -16.04 13.50 -0.98
N ALA A 198 -17.12 12.90 -1.49
CA ALA A 198 -17.02 11.75 -2.38
C ALA A 198 -16.21 12.12 -3.63
N SER A 199 -15.28 11.27 -4.04
CA SER A 199 -14.34 11.61 -5.13
C SER A 199 -15.02 11.64 -6.50
N ASP A 200 -16.09 10.87 -6.68
CA ASP A 200 -16.96 10.79 -7.85
C ASP A 200 -18.30 11.53 -7.65
N GLY A 201 -18.53 12.05 -6.45
CA GLY A 201 -19.73 12.81 -6.10
C GLY A 201 -20.86 11.97 -5.49
N SER A 202 -20.66 10.68 -5.26
CA SER A 202 -21.60 9.78 -4.56
C SER A 202 -20.89 9.02 -3.43
N PHE A 203 -21.53 8.89 -2.27
CA PHE A 203 -21.00 8.09 -1.15
C PHE A 203 -21.46 6.62 -1.28
N ASP A 204 -21.15 5.99 -2.40
CA ASP A 204 -21.56 4.62 -2.74
C ASP A 204 -20.39 3.63 -2.88
N GLY A 205 -19.15 4.09 -2.70
CA GLY A 205 -17.95 3.26 -2.69
C GLY A 205 -17.61 2.67 -1.33
N ALA A 206 -16.94 1.51 -1.32
CA ALA A 206 -16.36 0.92 -0.11
C ALA A 206 -15.17 1.73 0.45
N LEU A 207 -14.60 2.64 -0.36
CA LEU A 207 -13.47 3.47 0.00
C LEU A 207 -13.66 4.89 -0.54
N GLU A 208 -14.06 5.80 0.34
CA GLU A 208 -14.24 7.21 0.00
C GLU A 208 -12.99 8.02 0.32
N ALA A 209 -12.53 8.84 -0.63
CA ALA A 209 -11.33 9.66 -0.42
C ALA A 209 -11.68 10.95 0.33
N ILE A 210 -10.91 11.30 1.36
CA ILE A 210 -10.94 12.65 1.93
C ILE A 210 -10.26 13.58 0.93
N LYS A 211 -11.02 14.17 0.01
CA LYS A 211 -10.48 15.09 -0.98
C LYS A 211 -10.72 16.54 -0.58
N GLY A 212 -9.64 17.32 -0.46
CA GLY A 212 -9.70 18.77 -0.73
C GLY A 212 -10.05 19.72 0.41
N GLY A 213 -10.04 19.31 1.68
CA GLY A 213 -9.99 20.25 2.80
C GLY A 213 -8.54 20.49 3.20
N ALA A 214 -8.10 21.75 3.36
CA ALA A 214 -6.89 22.00 4.13
C ALA A 214 -7.03 21.24 5.47
N ILE A 215 -6.04 20.43 5.86
CA ILE A 215 -6.02 19.86 7.20
C ILE A 215 -6.10 21.08 8.14
N PRO A 216 -7.14 21.20 8.98
CA PRO A 216 -7.20 22.31 9.92
C PRO A 216 -5.90 22.29 10.74
N PRO A 217 -5.36 23.46 11.14
CA PRO A 217 -4.14 23.49 11.93
C PRO A 217 -4.36 22.64 13.18
N VAL A 218 -3.68 21.50 13.22
CA VAL A 218 -3.76 20.51 14.29
C VAL A 218 -2.40 20.49 14.96
N GLU A 219 -2.39 20.33 16.29
CA GLU A 219 -1.14 20.33 17.04
C GLU A 219 -0.30 19.10 16.68
N GLU A 220 1.01 19.27 16.66
CA GLU A 220 1.93 18.15 16.44
C GLU A 220 1.80 17.14 17.58
N GLY A 221 1.80 15.86 17.22
CA GLY A 221 1.70 14.73 18.14
C GLY A 221 0.46 13.88 17.93
N ILE A 222 0.08 13.15 18.97
CA ILE A 222 -1.01 12.18 18.95
C ILE A 222 -2.34 12.94 19.03
N ASN A 223 -3.14 12.85 17.97
CA ASN A 223 -4.49 13.39 17.86
C ASN A 223 -5.47 12.25 17.54
N VAL A 224 -6.77 12.51 17.65
CA VAL A 224 -7.82 11.60 17.18
C VAL A 224 -8.58 12.26 16.04
N LEU A 225 -8.53 11.65 14.86
CA LEU A 225 -9.38 12.01 13.73
C LEU A 225 -10.73 11.33 13.93
N TRP A 226 -11.76 12.14 14.09
CA TRP A 226 -13.15 11.71 14.17
C TRP A 226 -13.87 11.97 12.86
N MET A 227 -14.88 11.16 12.57
CA MET A 227 -15.78 11.29 11.42
C MET A 227 -17.19 10.83 11.74
N ARG A 228 -18.20 11.40 11.08
CA ARG A 228 -19.57 10.88 11.05
C ARG A 228 -20.23 11.15 9.69
N ALA A 229 -21.27 10.37 9.40
CA ALA A 229 -22.05 10.47 8.18
C ALA A 229 -23.47 10.97 8.49
N GLN A 230 -24.07 11.66 7.51
CA GLN A 230 -25.45 12.09 7.49
C GLN A 230 -26.23 11.24 6.48
N ASP A 231 -27.39 10.75 6.85
CA ASP A 231 -28.31 10.07 5.92
C ASP A 231 -29.08 11.07 5.02
N ASP A 232 -29.82 10.56 4.04
CA ASP A 232 -30.68 11.35 3.15
C ASP A 232 -31.85 12.05 3.87
N ASP A 233 -32.23 11.59 5.08
CA ASP A 233 -33.25 12.22 5.93
C ASP A 233 -32.67 13.36 6.79
N GLY A 234 -31.36 13.59 6.69
CA GLY A 234 -30.62 14.63 7.41
C GLY A 234 -30.20 14.23 8.83
N GLY A 235 -30.37 12.97 9.22
CA GLY A 235 -29.96 12.41 10.49
C GLY A 235 -28.46 12.11 10.52
N TRP A 236 -27.77 12.57 11.56
CA TRP A 236 -26.35 12.29 11.75
C TRP A 236 -26.14 11.00 12.55
N GLY A 237 -25.25 10.14 12.05
CA GLY A 237 -24.83 8.92 12.72
C GLY A 237 -23.85 9.17 13.88
N PRO A 238 -23.55 8.12 14.67
CA PRO A 238 -22.57 8.21 15.74
C PRO A 238 -21.16 8.49 15.18
N PRO A 239 -20.32 9.22 15.92
CA PRO A 239 -18.94 9.48 15.50
C PRO A 239 -18.06 8.23 15.61
N PHE A 240 -17.19 8.05 14.63
CA PHE A 240 -16.13 7.06 14.58
C PHE A 240 -14.77 7.76 14.64
N GLY A 241 -13.84 7.28 15.47
CA GLY A 241 -12.55 7.92 15.72
C GLY A 241 -11.36 6.99 15.51
N VAL A 242 -10.31 7.51 14.88
CA VAL A 242 -9.02 6.83 14.71
C VAL A 242 -7.89 7.69 15.26
N VAL A 243 -6.96 7.06 15.96
CA VAL A 243 -5.77 7.75 16.50
C VAL A 243 -4.79 8.00 15.35
N VAL A 244 -4.34 9.25 15.21
CA VAL A 244 -3.41 9.68 14.18
C VAL A 244 -2.27 10.46 14.82
N ASN A 245 -1.04 10.17 14.42
CA ASN A 245 0.12 10.99 14.83
C ASN A 245 0.35 12.04 13.74
N VAL A 246 0.17 13.30 14.10
CA VAL A 246 0.40 14.42 13.19
C VAL A 246 1.81 14.93 13.40
N ASP A 247 2.66 14.74 12.42
CA ASP A 247 4.04 15.21 12.43
C ASP A 247 4.19 16.40 11.47
N THR A 248 4.44 17.58 12.02
CA THR A 248 4.70 18.79 11.22
C THR A 248 6.18 19.01 10.93
N THR A 249 7.07 18.19 11.51
CA THR A 249 8.52 18.21 11.27
C THR A 249 8.93 17.52 9.98
N ILE A 250 7.99 16.87 9.28
CA ILE A 250 8.12 16.61 7.84
C ILE A 250 7.92 17.95 7.12
N THR A 251 8.93 18.81 7.23
CA THR A 251 9.21 19.89 6.26
C THR A 251 9.94 19.36 5.02
N GLY A 252 10.01 18.03 4.89
CA GLY A 252 10.23 17.42 3.61
C GLY A 252 8.96 17.54 2.77
N THR A 253 8.99 18.41 1.76
CA THR A 253 8.73 17.82 0.43
C THR A 253 9.47 16.49 0.44
N VAL A 254 8.82 15.39 0.09
CA VAL A 254 9.54 14.28 -0.53
C VAL A 254 10.12 14.89 -1.80
N GLN A 255 11.24 15.63 -1.65
CA GLN A 255 12.37 15.39 -2.48
C GLN A 255 12.57 13.90 -2.21
N VAL A 256 12.01 13.08 -3.11
CA VAL A 256 12.68 11.85 -3.50
C VAL A 256 14.14 12.23 -3.44
N PRO A 257 15.00 11.54 -2.66
CA PRO A 257 16.44 11.79 -2.76
C PRO A 257 16.66 11.98 -4.23
N ASP A 258 17.18 13.15 -4.62
CA ASP A 258 17.56 13.35 -5.99
C ASP A 258 18.59 12.26 -6.18
N LEU A 259 18.12 11.09 -6.63
CA LEU A 259 18.90 10.16 -7.38
C LEU A 259 19.28 11.10 -8.49
N ALA A 260 20.44 11.72 -8.31
CA ALA A 260 21.18 12.35 -9.35
C ALA A 260 21.56 11.24 -10.33
N HIS A 261 20.57 10.58 -10.95
CA HIS A 261 20.41 10.78 -12.37
C HIS A 261 20.60 12.27 -12.57
N SER A 262 21.85 12.63 -12.91
CA SER A 262 22.18 13.88 -13.56
C SER A 262 21.33 13.94 -14.82
N SER A 263 20.04 14.19 -14.64
CA SER A 263 19.08 14.41 -15.68
C SER A 263 19.61 15.69 -16.26
N ALA A 264 20.18 15.59 -17.45
CA ALA A 264 20.83 16.72 -18.10
C ALA A 264 19.80 17.79 -18.52
N VAL A 265 18.60 17.76 -17.93
CA VAL A 265 17.40 18.48 -18.28
C VAL A 265 16.63 18.76 -16.99
N ILE A 266 16.29 20.02 -16.76
CA ILE A 266 15.41 20.49 -15.68
C ILE A 266 14.07 20.90 -16.30
N VAL A 267 12.97 20.53 -15.69
CA VAL A 267 11.60 20.83 -16.15
C VAL A 267 10.85 21.61 -15.07
N ALA A 268 10.43 22.84 -15.36
CA ALA A 268 9.79 23.73 -14.38
C ALA A 268 8.97 24.85 -15.06
N PRO A 269 8.05 25.56 -14.37
CA PRO A 269 7.57 25.26 -13.03
C PRO A 269 6.71 23.99 -13.03
N ASN A 270 6.68 23.30 -11.88
CA ASN A 270 5.75 22.24 -11.59
C ASN A 270 5.24 22.46 -10.15
N PRO A 271 3.95 22.72 -9.92
CA PRO A 271 2.84 22.77 -10.89
C PRO A 271 2.90 23.95 -11.88
N THR A 272 2.17 23.85 -13.00
CA THR A 272 1.94 24.91 -13.98
C THR A 272 0.46 25.06 -14.37
N THR A 273 0.12 25.98 -15.28
CA THR A 273 -1.20 26.17 -15.90
C THR A 273 -1.12 25.99 -17.41
N SER A 274 -2.23 25.70 -18.07
CA SER A 274 -2.29 25.54 -19.54
C SER A 274 -1.85 26.79 -20.29
N ASP A 275 -2.16 27.98 -19.76
CA ASP A 275 -1.78 29.28 -20.33
C ASP A 275 -0.29 29.63 -20.12
N ALA A 276 0.30 29.19 -19.00
CA ALA A 276 1.69 29.51 -18.68
C ALA A 276 2.69 28.49 -19.27
N GLY A 277 2.28 27.23 -19.43
CA GLY A 277 3.15 26.15 -19.89
C GLY A 277 4.34 25.89 -18.96
N PHE A 278 5.35 25.17 -19.44
CA PHE A 278 6.57 24.92 -18.67
C PHE A 278 7.80 25.14 -19.52
N TRP A 279 8.94 25.34 -18.90
CA TRP A 279 10.24 25.44 -19.54
C TRP A 279 11.11 24.25 -19.22
N ILE A 280 12.00 23.98 -20.16
CA ILE A 280 13.00 22.93 -20.10
C ILE A 280 14.37 23.58 -20.20
N GLU A 281 15.24 23.36 -19.22
CA GLU A 281 16.63 23.83 -19.24
C GLU A 281 17.60 22.66 -19.37
N GLN A 282 18.46 22.69 -20.39
CA GLN A 282 19.48 21.69 -20.62
C GLN A 282 20.74 21.99 -19.82
N GLN A 283 21.11 21.08 -18.92
CA GLN A 283 22.38 21.06 -18.22
C GLN A 283 23.46 20.38 -19.10
N GLY A 284 24.67 20.94 -19.09
CA GLY A 284 25.81 20.44 -19.87
C GLY A 284 25.75 20.78 -21.36
N GLU A 285 26.05 19.81 -22.23
CA GLU A 285 26.14 20.03 -23.68
C GLU A 285 24.75 20.25 -24.33
N VAL A 286 24.44 21.48 -24.73
CA VAL A 286 23.15 21.82 -25.34
C VAL A 286 22.97 21.10 -26.69
N GLN A 287 21.90 20.32 -26.83
CA GLN A 287 21.55 19.60 -28.06
C GLN A 287 20.12 19.88 -28.48
N ARG A 288 19.73 19.43 -29.69
CA ARG A 288 18.30 19.44 -30.08
C ARG A 288 17.52 18.52 -29.15
N ILE A 289 16.29 18.89 -28.82
CA ILE A 289 15.41 18.07 -28.02
C ILE A 289 14.05 17.91 -28.67
N GLN A 290 13.44 16.74 -28.54
CA GLN A 290 12.04 16.52 -28.84
C GLN A 290 11.29 16.32 -27.53
N VAL A 291 10.16 16.99 -27.37
CA VAL A 291 9.32 16.95 -26.17
C VAL A 291 8.00 16.29 -26.54
N LYS A 292 7.64 15.24 -25.81
CA LYS A 292 6.34 14.58 -25.93
C LYS A 292 5.62 14.64 -24.59
N VAL A 293 4.37 15.07 -24.61
CA VAL A 293 3.48 15.08 -23.44
C VAL A 293 2.37 14.07 -23.70
N VAL A 294 2.10 13.21 -22.74
CA VAL A 294 1.03 12.21 -22.81
C VAL A 294 -0.01 12.47 -21.73
N ASP A 295 -1.27 12.08 -21.96
CA ASP A 295 -2.32 12.11 -20.94
C ASP A 295 -2.23 10.93 -19.97
N SER A 296 -3.11 10.90 -18.96
CA SER A 296 -3.18 9.83 -17.96
C SER A 296 -3.52 8.45 -18.53
N HIS A 297 -4.01 8.38 -19.76
CA HIS A 297 -4.30 7.12 -20.47
C HIS A 297 -3.16 6.74 -21.44
N GLY A 298 -2.02 7.44 -21.38
CA GLY A 298 -0.84 7.20 -22.20
C GLY A 298 -0.96 7.71 -23.65
N ARG A 299 -1.99 8.50 -23.98
CA ARG A 299 -2.14 9.06 -25.33
C ARG A 299 -1.28 10.30 -25.49
N LEU A 300 -0.58 10.41 -26.62
CA LEU A 300 0.20 11.60 -26.97
C LEU A 300 -0.74 12.80 -27.17
N VAL A 301 -0.57 13.84 -26.36
CA VAL A 301 -1.34 15.09 -26.43
C VAL A 301 -0.56 16.25 -27.01
N LEU A 302 0.78 16.23 -26.91
CA LEU A 302 1.64 17.25 -27.48
C LEU A 302 2.97 16.66 -27.92
N GLU A 303 3.46 17.05 -29.10
CA GLU A 303 4.79 16.75 -29.60
C GLU A 303 5.39 18.01 -30.20
N GLN A 304 6.57 18.42 -29.72
CA GLN A 304 7.27 19.61 -30.18
C GLN A 304 8.77 19.34 -30.30
N ASP A 305 9.37 19.83 -31.38
CA ASP A 305 10.81 19.74 -31.63
C ASP A 305 11.47 21.10 -31.42
N PHE A 306 12.55 21.11 -30.65
CA PHE A 306 13.34 22.30 -30.39
C PHE A 306 14.77 22.13 -30.90
N GLY A 307 15.31 23.22 -31.44
CA GLY A 307 16.72 23.32 -31.79
C GLY A 307 17.62 23.25 -30.54
N ALA A 308 18.94 23.26 -30.75
CA ALA A 308 19.90 23.28 -29.66
C ALA A 308 19.87 24.63 -28.92
N GLN A 309 19.04 24.71 -27.87
CA GLN A 309 18.88 25.88 -27.02
C GLN A 309 19.01 25.51 -25.55
N PRO A 310 19.69 26.33 -24.73
CA PRO A 310 19.92 26.03 -23.31
C PRO A 310 18.61 26.00 -22.51
N ARG A 311 17.62 26.79 -22.93
CA ARG A 311 16.29 26.81 -22.35
C ARG A 311 15.25 26.95 -23.44
N VAL A 312 14.16 26.20 -23.33
CA VAL A 312 13.01 26.27 -24.23
C VAL A 312 11.73 26.32 -23.43
N ASP A 313 10.74 27.04 -23.94
CA ASP A 313 9.40 27.11 -23.35
C ASP A 313 8.44 26.22 -24.15
N VAL A 314 7.64 25.43 -23.44
CA VAL A 314 6.67 24.47 -23.96
C VAL A 314 5.27 24.93 -23.53
N ALA A 315 4.52 25.44 -24.49
CA ALA A 315 3.14 25.85 -24.27
C ALA A 315 2.22 24.63 -24.13
N LEU A 316 1.27 24.69 -23.21
CA LEU A 316 0.29 23.62 -22.94
C LEU A 316 -1.14 24.06 -23.29
N GLU A 317 -1.28 24.99 -24.24
CA GLU A 317 -2.55 25.61 -24.59
C GLU A 317 -3.62 24.55 -24.90
N GLY A 318 -4.75 24.64 -24.20
CA GLY A 318 -5.89 23.74 -24.39
C GLY A 318 -5.82 22.39 -23.67
N LEU A 319 -4.76 22.11 -22.90
CA LEU A 319 -4.75 20.95 -22.00
C LEU A 319 -5.65 21.19 -20.78
N ALA A 320 -6.44 20.18 -20.43
CA ALA A 320 -7.27 20.20 -19.22
C ALA A 320 -6.40 20.06 -17.95
N PRO A 321 -6.85 20.53 -16.78
CA PRO A 321 -6.17 20.28 -15.52
C PRO A 321 -5.95 18.78 -15.28
N GLY A 322 -4.74 18.39 -14.87
CA GLY A 322 -4.37 16.98 -14.73
C GLY A 322 -2.87 16.74 -14.59
N LEU A 323 -2.51 15.47 -14.39
CA LEU A 323 -1.12 15.01 -14.37
C LEU A 323 -0.71 14.53 -15.76
N TYR A 324 0.39 15.07 -16.29
CA TYR A 324 0.89 14.73 -17.61
C TYR A 324 2.34 14.24 -17.53
N PRO A 325 2.62 12.99 -17.96
CA PRO A 325 4.00 12.57 -18.20
C PRO A 325 4.60 13.28 -19.41
N VAL A 326 5.85 13.71 -19.27
CA VAL A 326 6.63 14.46 -20.26
C VAL A 326 7.91 13.70 -20.56
N GLY A 327 8.06 13.24 -21.80
CA GLY A 327 9.28 12.64 -22.31
C GLY A 327 10.13 13.68 -23.04
N VAL A 328 11.35 13.91 -22.57
CA VAL A 328 12.34 14.77 -23.24
C VAL A 328 13.41 13.89 -23.89
N TYR A 329 13.40 13.84 -25.22
CA TYR A 329 14.32 13.07 -26.05
C TYR A 329 15.50 13.92 -26.47
N ARG A 330 16.71 13.55 -26.04
CA ARG A 330 17.97 14.25 -26.30
C ARG A 330 19.06 13.25 -26.63
N GLY A 331 19.76 13.44 -27.75
CA GLY A 331 20.93 12.62 -28.11
C GLY A 331 20.68 11.10 -28.21
N GLY A 332 19.43 10.68 -28.43
CA GLY A 332 19.03 9.27 -28.46
C GLY A 332 18.61 8.69 -27.09
N THR A 333 18.68 9.48 -26.01
CA THR A 333 18.19 9.12 -24.68
C THR A 333 16.89 9.86 -24.39
N VAL A 334 15.99 9.23 -23.63
CA VAL A 334 14.76 9.87 -23.14
C VAL A 334 14.82 10.02 -21.63
N THR A 335 14.39 11.18 -21.13
CA THR A 335 14.17 11.44 -19.70
C THR A 335 12.70 11.73 -19.48
N TRP A 336 12.09 11.08 -18.49
CA TRP A 336 10.68 11.22 -18.18
C TRP A 336 10.49 12.06 -16.93
N HIS A 337 9.57 13.03 -17.01
CA HIS A 337 9.16 13.90 -15.91
C HIS A 337 7.64 13.88 -15.81
N SER A 338 7.09 14.28 -14.67
CA SER A 338 5.64 14.42 -14.49
C SER A 338 5.34 15.88 -14.17
N ILE A 339 4.42 16.51 -14.91
CA ILE A 339 3.97 17.88 -14.65
C ILE A 339 2.51 17.89 -14.23
N VAL A 340 2.17 18.74 -13.26
CA VAL A 340 0.79 18.98 -12.84
C VAL A 340 0.30 20.27 -13.50
N VAL A 341 -0.74 20.17 -14.32
CA VAL A 341 -1.46 21.31 -14.90
C VAL A 341 -2.67 21.61 -14.02
N ARG A 342 -2.76 22.86 -13.54
CA ARG A 342 -3.88 23.40 -12.76
C ARG A 342 -4.75 24.32 -13.60
#